data_AF-A0A0Q5DG44-F1
#
_entry.id   AF-A0A0Q5DG44-F1
#
_cell.length_a   1.000
_cell.length_b   1.000
_cell.length_c   1.000
_cell.angle_alpha   90.00
_cell.angle_beta   90.00
_cell.angle_gamma   90.00
#
_symmetry.space_group_name_H-M   'P 1'
#
loop_
_entity.id
_entity.type
_entity.pdbx_description
1 polymer ?
#
loop_
_entity_poly.entity_id
_entity_poly.type
_entity_poly.pdbx_seq_one_letter_code
_entity_poly.pdbx_strand_id
1 'polypeptide(L)'
;MKNGKKTSVGTTKGSVAKGDSATAAKPLPLPPHMRGKLVEKQGLGPVSAKSRDAGQAGATTVTPAAKTGLGPQIAKKSPPSVRDVPSRASVSDLKVKLLNGDDGAIYYQFVADGQHVILPAPEVIGSLPRVYAELTKIRVLASSASDKQEIKEKIDTPDTDTTVVATRYGYEDAPRPAYFVYGDGSVLRASTQTQIVPRVVSRSSSGRAGILKSYEAGLSAVLRDQAVPLTVFFFGLSQIIKPFARAAGFNAENIVLELVGESTKFKSALTCGLAASAWGSADPRDGYSLTWNITKQKIEELFTNYDHQLLILDEVTLAGENPKERGEAVGKVVHRLSSGVGRGVTGKTATGHSLNMLSTSNEPLRSILPASQDVHAALGVRLISFEVPSRETFYFDRIPEGFASVGEAMDAAFGVVQQHHGLLARHLIQRVLVQVNDRYEHFLGHISKAVRKFMKRIGLGNADMATLPYRRAQPFALTYATAVIAFKTGTLKKKLWGGILKTILRAWNEHASAGAGDDGDARFNSYMNDSSNLFVDGRGKEKPVIRNTVFAGMAGIFYLSKDKELLLAVPTAAASKLGYPKAVLKQLKKDGILKAGTKTLQRKLFLRRVGKAESRDTFYVFKIAGISSQVRFWEGE
;
A
#
# COMPACT_ATOMS: atom_id res chain seq x y z
N MET A 1 2.94 9.32 -71.29
CA MET A 1 2.41 7.96 -71.04
C MET A 1 1.48 8.02 -69.83
N LYS A 2 0.27 7.48 -70.00
CA LYS A 2 -0.85 7.50 -69.07
C LYS A 2 -0.63 6.48 -67.94
N ASN A 3 -1.03 6.79 -66.72
CA ASN A 3 -2.11 6.08 -66.02
C ASN A 3 -2.37 6.68 -64.63
N GLY A 4 -3.53 7.31 -64.49
CA GLY A 4 -4.12 7.67 -63.21
C GLY A 4 -4.92 6.51 -62.63
N LYS A 5 -5.12 6.52 -61.32
CA LYS A 5 -6.12 5.70 -60.63
C LYS A 5 -6.93 6.60 -59.69
N LYS A 6 -8.19 6.81 -60.08
CA LYS A 6 -9.27 7.40 -59.28
C LYS A 6 -9.73 6.38 -58.24
N THR A 7 -10.03 6.82 -57.03
CA THR A 7 -10.90 6.10 -56.09
C THR A 7 -12.10 6.97 -55.77
N SER A 8 -13.26 6.34 -55.93
CA SER A 8 -14.61 6.90 -55.99
C SER A 8 -15.21 7.19 -54.62
N VAL A 9 -15.91 8.31 -54.56
CA VAL A 9 -16.90 8.67 -53.53
C VAL A 9 -18.19 7.89 -53.80
N GLY A 10 -18.69 7.16 -52.81
CA GLY A 10 -19.97 6.45 -52.85
C GLY A 10 -20.95 7.05 -51.86
N THR A 11 -21.85 7.89 -52.36
CA THR A 11 -23.10 8.33 -51.74
C THR A 11 -24.22 7.34 -52.05
N THR A 12 -24.99 6.93 -51.04
CA THR A 12 -26.29 6.27 -51.23
C THR A 12 -27.37 7.00 -50.41
N LYS A 13 -28.39 7.47 -51.13
CA LYS A 13 -29.66 8.04 -50.65
C LYS A 13 -30.81 7.11 -51.07
N GLY A 14 -31.86 7.06 -50.26
CA GLY A 14 -33.21 6.55 -50.56
C GLY A 14 -33.45 5.10 -50.10
N SER A 15 -34.59 4.71 -49.52
CA SER A 15 -35.94 5.27 -49.60
C SER A 15 -36.80 4.87 -48.38
N VAL A 16 -37.94 5.56 -48.29
CA VAL A 16 -38.97 5.56 -47.25
C VAL A 16 -40.03 4.50 -47.54
N ALA A 17 -40.54 3.81 -46.51
CA ALA A 17 -41.90 3.26 -46.50
C ALA A 17 -42.49 3.25 -45.08
N LYS A 18 -43.71 3.77 -44.97
CA LYS A 18 -44.59 3.88 -43.79
C LYS A 18 -45.10 2.52 -43.32
N GLY A 19 -45.46 2.44 -42.03
CA GLY A 19 -46.35 1.40 -41.50
C GLY A 19 -46.52 1.51 -39.98
N ASP A 20 -47.73 1.90 -39.56
CA ASP A 20 -48.15 2.21 -38.19
C ASP A 20 -48.14 1.02 -37.22
N SER A 21 -47.98 1.32 -35.92
CA SER A 21 -49.00 1.08 -34.88
C SER A 21 -48.39 0.83 -33.49
N ALA A 22 -49.09 1.38 -32.51
CA ALA A 22 -48.71 1.51 -31.12
C ALA A 22 -48.70 0.17 -30.35
N THR A 23 -47.87 0.09 -29.31
CA THR A 23 -48.29 -0.48 -28.01
C THR A 23 -47.32 -0.04 -26.91
N ALA A 24 -47.86 0.71 -25.96
CA ALA A 24 -47.19 1.17 -24.76
C ALA A 24 -47.01 0.01 -23.77
N ALA A 25 -45.78 -0.23 -23.32
CA ALA A 25 -45.49 -1.14 -22.22
C ALA A 25 -45.45 -0.38 -20.89
N LYS A 26 -46.33 -0.81 -19.98
CA LYS A 26 -46.58 -0.29 -18.63
C LYS A 26 -45.37 -0.48 -17.67
N PRO A 27 -45.25 0.37 -16.63
CA PRO A 27 -44.27 0.19 -15.56
C PRO A 27 -44.67 -0.96 -14.62
N LEU A 28 -43.67 -1.74 -14.18
CA LEU A 28 -43.83 -2.83 -13.21
C LEU A 28 -44.01 -2.28 -11.78
N PRO A 29 -44.81 -2.96 -10.93
CA PRO A 29 -45.26 -2.44 -9.65
C PRO A 29 -44.29 -2.77 -8.50
N LEU A 30 -44.26 -1.86 -7.51
CA LEU A 30 -43.67 -2.07 -6.19
C LEU A 30 -44.49 -3.10 -5.39
N PRO A 31 -43.86 -4.01 -4.62
CA PRO A 31 -44.57 -4.86 -3.68
C PRO A 31 -44.75 -4.19 -2.29
N PRO A 32 -45.77 -4.62 -1.52
CA PRO A 32 -46.43 -3.82 -0.50
C PRO A 32 -45.90 -4.05 0.93
N HIS A 33 -46.09 -3.03 1.78
CA HIS A 33 -46.19 -3.20 3.22
C HIS A 33 -47.41 -4.05 3.58
N MET A 34 -47.25 -5.05 4.45
CA MET A 34 -48.32 -5.50 5.35
C MET A 34 -47.75 -6.07 6.64
N ARG A 35 -48.49 -5.77 7.70
CA ARG A 35 -48.26 -5.99 9.12
C ARG A 35 -48.43 -7.46 9.53
N GLY A 36 -47.75 -7.81 10.63
CA GLY A 36 -48.34 -8.55 11.74
C GLY A 36 -47.80 -9.96 11.98
N LYS A 37 -47.15 -10.18 13.13
CA LYS A 37 -47.80 -10.71 14.35
C LYS A 37 -46.80 -10.85 15.49
N LEU A 38 -47.27 -10.53 16.69
CA LEU A 38 -46.66 -10.87 17.97
C LEU A 38 -46.49 -12.38 18.10
N VAL A 39 -45.35 -12.82 18.64
CA VAL A 39 -45.24 -14.09 19.36
C VAL A 39 -44.55 -13.83 20.70
N GLU A 40 -45.28 -14.28 21.71
CA GLU A 40 -45.05 -14.46 23.14
C GLU A 40 -43.62 -14.32 23.69
N LYS A 41 -43.49 -13.41 24.66
CA LYS A 41 -42.47 -13.47 25.71
C LYS A 41 -42.92 -14.51 26.75
N GLN A 42 -42.24 -15.65 26.82
CA GLN A 42 -42.22 -16.47 28.02
C GLN A 42 -41.15 -15.92 28.97
N GLY A 43 -41.58 -15.63 30.19
CA GLY A 43 -40.74 -15.14 31.27
C GLY A 43 -39.98 -16.25 31.96
N LEU A 44 -38.84 -15.88 32.54
CA LEU A 44 -38.36 -16.44 33.79
C LEU A 44 -37.92 -15.27 34.67
N GLY A 45 -38.61 -15.15 35.79
CA GLY A 45 -38.38 -14.12 36.80
C GLY A 45 -37.15 -14.41 37.67
N PRO A 46 -36.93 -13.55 38.68
CA PRO A 46 -35.68 -13.44 39.43
C PRO A 46 -35.67 -14.34 40.66
N VAL A 47 -34.47 -14.74 41.11
CA VAL A 47 -34.28 -15.26 42.46
C VAL A 47 -33.35 -14.33 43.23
N SER A 48 -33.95 -13.76 44.27
CA SER A 48 -33.33 -13.04 45.37
C SER A 48 -32.70 -14.04 46.36
N ALA A 49 -31.56 -13.69 46.95
CA ALA A 49 -31.19 -14.18 48.27
C ALA A 49 -30.59 -13.04 49.10
N LYS A 50 -31.36 -12.66 50.12
CA LYS A 50 -31.01 -11.81 51.25
C LYS A 50 -30.04 -12.55 52.19
N SER A 51 -29.21 -11.80 52.91
CA SER A 51 -29.24 -11.88 54.37
C SER A 51 -28.93 -10.51 54.98
N ARG A 52 -29.76 -10.17 55.97
CA ARG A 52 -29.69 -9.01 56.85
C ARG A 52 -28.93 -9.40 58.11
N ASP A 53 -28.41 -8.39 58.80
CA ASP A 53 -28.71 -8.05 60.21
C ASP A 53 -27.51 -7.30 60.77
N ALA A 54 -27.59 -6.39 61.73
CA ALA A 54 -28.61 -5.54 62.34
C ALA A 54 -27.79 -4.76 63.41
N GLY A 55 -28.13 -3.52 63.75
CA GLY A 55 -27.49 -2.88 64.91
C GLY A 55 -27.57 -1.37 64.98
N GLN A 56 -28.67 -0.92 65.59
CA GLN A 56 -29.07 0.41 66.01
C GLN A 56 -28.04 1.37 66.67
N ALA A 57 -28.37 2.66 66.46
CA ALA A 57 -28.46 3.78 67.42
C ALA A 57 -27.20 4.49 67.94
N GLY A 58 -27.34 5.83 68.02
CA GLY A 58 -26.59 6.68 68.95
C GLY A 58 -26.03 7.95 68.33
N ALA A 59 -26.80 9.03 68.36
CA ALA A 59 -26.24 10.37 68.20
C ALA A 59 -25.47 10.76 69.47
N THR A 60 -24.22 11.20 69.33
CA THR A 60 -23.56 12.09 70.29
C THR A 60 -22.31 12.74 69.68
N THR A 61 -22.29 14.06 69.74
CA THR A 61 -21.15 14.95 69.57
C THR A 61 -20.01 14.59 70.53
N VAL A 62 -18.86 14.17 70.00
CA VAL A 62 -17.56 14.26 70.71
C VAL A 62 -16.44 14.42 69.66
N THR A 63 -15.70 15.52 69.77
CA THR A 63 -14.42 15.79 69.11
C THR A 63 -13.36 14.80 69.62
N PRO A 64 -12.60 14.10 68.76
CA PRO A 64 -11.39 13.42 69.21
C PRO A 64 -10.12 14.02 68.60
N ALA A 65 -9.20 14.24 69.53
CA ALA A 65 -7.79 14.55 69.42
C ALA A 65 -7.02 13.90 68.24
N ALA A 66 -6.03 14.67 67.81
CA ALA A 66 -5.02 14.32 66.83
C ALA A 66 -4.36 12.95 67.09
N LYS A 67 -4.42 12.08 66.09
CA LYS A 67 -3.50 10.94 65.95
C LYS A 67 -2.47 11.27 64.87
N THR A 68 -1.23 11.45 65.30
CA THR A 68 -0.03 11.54 64.47
C THR A 68 0.22 10.22 63.76
N GLY A 69 -0.12 10.16 62.47
CA GLY A 69 0.25 9.07 61.57
C GLY A 69 1.58 9.38 60.88
N LEU A 70 2.53 8.47 61.03
CA LEU A 70 3.81 8.41 60.32
C LEU A 70 3.57 8.15 58.82
N GLY A 71 3.40 9.22 58.05
CA GLY A 71 3.46 9.21 56.58
C GLY A 71 4.73 9.91 56.09
N PRO A 72 5.29 9.56 54.92
CA PRO A 72 6.49 10.18 54.39
C PRO A 72 6.28 11.69 54.21
N GLN A 73 7.19 12.50 54.75
CA GLN A 73 7.17 13.94 54.55
C GLN A 73 7.36 14.25 53.06
N ILE A 74 6.26 14.56 52.38
CA ILE A 74 6.28 15.22 51.08
C ILE A 74 6.83 16.62 51.35
N ALA A 75 8.06 16.87 50.90
CA ALA A 75 8.65 18.19 50.86
C ALA A 75 7.64 19.15 50.22
N LYS A 76 7.23 20.20 50.95
CA LYS A 76 6.44 21.31 50.43
C LYS A 76 7.22 21.94 49.27
N LYS A 77 6.94 21.50 48.04
CA LYS A 77 7.26 22.28 46.85
C LYS A 77 6.51 23.60 47.01
N SER A 78 7.27 24.70 47.04
CA SER A 78 6.75 26.05 46.91
C SER A 78 5.70 26.09 45.80
N PRO A 79 4.59 26.82 45.96
CA PRO A 79 3.62 26.99 44.89
C PRO A 79 4.38 27.47 43.65
N PRO A 80 4.10 26.91 42.46
CA PRO A 80 4.74 27.40 41.24
C PRO A 80 4.50 28.90 41.18
N SER A 81 5.59 29.67 41.11
CA SER A 81 5.55 31.10 40.81
C SER A 81 4.54 31.30 39.68
N VAL A 82 3.55 32.17 39.91
CA VAL A 82 2.51 32.54 38.93
C VAL A 82 3.20 32.77 37.59
N ARG A 83 3.16 31.76 36.72
CA ARG A 83 3.70 31.87 35.37
C ARG A 83 2.84 32.90 34.67
N ASP A 84 3.48 33.92 34.09
CA ASP A 84 2.85 34.92 33.24
C ASP A 84 1.84 34.25 32.32
N VAL A 85 0.56 34.39 32.65
CA VAL A 85 -0.51 33.97 31.74
C VAL A 85 -0.38 34.94 30.57
N PRO A 86 -0.09 34.45 29.35
CA PRO A 86 0.11 35.33 28.21
C PRO A 86 -1.09 36.27 28.10
N SER A 87 -0.83 37.57 27.99
CA SER A 87 -1.89 38.58 27.83
C SER A 87 -2.78 38.20 26.64
N ARG A 88 -4.09 38.44 26.78
CA ARG A 88 -5.04 38.22 25.68
C ARG A 88 -4.75 39.22 24.57
N ALA A 89 -4.89 38.78 23.32
CA ALA A 89 -4.82 39.66 22.17
C ALA A 89 -6.02 40.62 22.19
N SER A 90 -5.79 41.91 21.95
CA SER A 90 -6.88 42.87 21.79
C SER A 90 -7.57 42.67 20.44
N VAL A 91 -8.87 42.96 20.36
CA VAL A 91 -9.60 42.97 19.08
C VAL A 91 -9.02 44.02 18.12
N SER A 92 -8.48 45.11 18.66
CA SER A 92 -7.75 46.13 17.89
C SER A 92 -6.59 45.56 17.10
N ASP A 93 -5.91 44.54 17.64
CA ASP A 93 -4.71 43.94 17.04
C ASP A 93 -5.07 42.86 16.00
N LEU A 94 -6.35 42.47 15.92
CA LEU A 94 -6.84 41.51 14.94
C LEU A 94 -6.71 42.08 13.53
N LYS A 95 -6.03 41.34 12.65
CA LYS A 95 -6.00 41.61 11.20
C LYS A 95 -6.83 40.57 10.49
N VAL A 96 -7.62 41.00 9.51
CA VAL A 96 -8.45 40.11 8.69
C VAL A 96 -8.04 40.28 7.25
N LYS A 97 -7.64 39.16 6.62
CA LYS A 97 -7.20 39.12 5.23
C LYS A 97 -8.09 38.19 4.42
N LEU A 98 -8.33 38.55 3.16
CA LEU A 98 -8.98 37.73 2.17
C LEU A 98 -7.92 37.01 1.32
N LEU A 99 -7.98 35.69 1.31
CA LEU A 99 -7.04 34.79 0.65
C LEU A 99 -7.73 33.91 -0.39
N ASN A 100 -6.99 33.47 -1.40
CA ASN A 100 -7.46 32.48 -2.37
C ASN A 100 -6.99 31.08 -1.97
N GLY A 101 -7.89 30.10 -2.01
CA GLY A 101 -7.56 28.70 -1.84
C GLY A 101 -7.05 28.06 -3.13
N ASP A 102 -6.28 26.99 -2.99
CA ASP A 102 -5.89 26.10 -4.09
C ASP A 102 -7.06 25.32 -4.70
N ASP A 103 -8.19 25.27 -3.99
CA ASP A 103 -9.49 24.77 -4.45
C ASP A 103 -10.32 25.83 -5.21
N GLY A 104 -9.80 27.05 -5.38
CA GLY A 104 -10.47 28.18 -6.01
C GLY A 104 -11.51 28.88 -5.12
N ALA A 105 -11.67 28.45 -3.86
CA ALA A 105 -12.56 29.11 -2.91
C ALA A 105 -11.89 30.30 -2.22
N ILE A 106 -12.70 31.19 -1.65
CA ILE A 106 -12.24 32.36 -0.90
C ILE A 106 -12.19 32.03 0.59
N TYR A 107 -11.14 32.48 1.25
CA TYR A 107 -10.88 32.26 2.67
C TYR A 107 -10.60 33.57 3.40
N TYR A 108 -10.99 33.64 4.67
CA TYR A 108 -10.59 34.70 5.59
C TYR A 108 -9.51 34.17 6.52
N GLN A 109 -8.39 34.88 6.59
CA GLN A 109 -7.35 34.67 7.58
C GLN A 109 -7.46 35.74 8.66
N PHE A 110 -7.69 35.28 9.88
CA PHE A 110 -7.70 36.10 11.08
C PHE A 110 -6.36 35.95 11.77
N VAL A 111 -5.65 37.04 12.03
CA VAL A 111 -4.29 37.04 12.61
C VAL A 111 -4.24 37.93 13.83
N ALA A 112 -3.74 37.40 14.96
CA ALA A 112 -3.50 38.14 16.19
C ALA A 112 -2.33 37.49 16.97
N ASP A 113 -1.42 38.29 17.54
CA ASP A 113 -0.25 37.82 18.32
C ASP A 113 0.58 36.72 17.63
N GLY A 114 0.72 36.81 16.31
CA GLY A 114 1.44 35.81 15.49
C GLY A 114 0.72 34.47 15.31
N GLN A 115 -0.47 34.32 15.89
CA GLN A 115 -1.37 33.18 15.67
C GLN A 115 -2.38 33.51 14.59
N HIS A 116 -2.90 32.49 13.92
CA HIS A 116 -3.94 32.69 12.91
C HIS A 116 -4.96 31.56 12.86
N VAL A 117 -6.16 31.88 12.40
CA VAL A 117 -7.20 30.90 12.02
C VAL A 117 -7.69 31.23 10.62
N ILE A 118 -7.95 30.19 9.82
CA ILE A 118 -8.44 30.31 8.45
C ILE A 118 -9.83 29.71 8.36
N LEU A 119 -10.79 30.51 7.89
CA LEU A 119 -12.18 30.11 7.71
C LEU A 119 -12.62 30.34 6.26
N PRO A 120 -13.33 29.39 5.62
CA PRO A 120 -13.88 29.60 4.29
C PRO A 120 -14.97 30.68 4.32
N ALA A 121 -15.06 31.49 3.27
CA ALA A 121 -16.00 32.62 3.20
C ALA A 121 -17.46 32.26 3.53
N PRO A 122 -18.03 31.12 3.07
CA PRO A 122 -19.39 30.75 3.46
C PRO A 122 -19.60 30.55 4.97
N GLU A 123 -18.58 30.12 5.71
CA GLU A 123 -18.67 29.95 7.16
C GLU A 123 -18.60 31.29 7.90
N VAL A 124 -17.79 32.22 7.39
CA VAL A 124 -17.66 33.58 7.94
C VAL A 124 -18.95 34.37 7.74
N ILE A 125 -19.49 34.34 6.52
CA ILE A 125 -20.72 35.06 6.15
C ILE A 125 -21.96 34.40 6.79
N GLY A 126 -21.97 33.07 6.86
CA GLY A 126 -23.14 32.32 7.36
C GLY A 126 -23.29 32.28 8.88
N SER A 127 -22.22 32.51 9.67
CA SER A 127 -22.31 32.39 11.14
C SER A 127 -21.21 33.15 11.89
N LEU A 128 -21.48 34.43 12.22
CA LEU A 128 -20.61 35.21 13.12
C LEU A 128 -20.36 34.54 14.49
N PRO A 129 -21.34 33.88 15.15
CA PRO A 129 -21.07 33.16 16.40
C PRO A 129 -19.97 32.09 16.25
N ARG A 130 -19.91 31.40 15.12
CA ARG A 130 -18.85 30.43 14.83
C ARG A 130 -17.51 31.11 14.66
N VAL A 131 -17.46 32.27 13.98
CA VAL A 131 -16.24 33.07 13.86
C VAL A 131 -15.71 33.46 15.25
N TYR A 132 -16.57 33.94 16.14
CA TYR A 132 -16.16 34.29 17.51
C TYR A 132 -15.60 33.09 18.28
N ALA A 133 -16.23 31.92 18.15
CA ALA A 133 -15.73 30.69 18.77
C ALA A 133 -14.33 30.31 18.24
N GLU A 134 -14.11 30.44 16.94
CA GLU A 134 -12.81 30.15 16.31
C GLU A 134 -11.73 31.18 16.70
N LEU A 135 -12.08 32.46 16.84
CA LEU A 135 -11.16 33.51 17.29
C LEU A 135 -10.61 33.26 18.70
N THR A 136 -11.34 32.56 19.57
CA THR A 136 -10.82 32.18 20.89
C THR A 136 -9.58 31.30 20.81
N LYS A 137 -9.42 30.53 19.72
CA LYS A 137 -8.23 29.68 19.48
C LYS A 137 -6.97 30.50 19.24
N ILE A 138 -7.13 31.75 18.79
CA ILE A 138 -6.05 32.73 18.63
C ILE A 138 -6.10 33.81 19.72
N ARG A 139 -6.73 33.50 20.87
CA ARG A 139 -6.80 34.33 22.08
C ARG A 139 -7.51 35.68 21.91
N VAL A 140 -8.31 35.84 20.86
CA VAL A 140 -9.19 36.99 20.66
C VAL A 140 -10.57 36.65 21.21
N LEU A 141 -11.07 37.44 22.16
CA LEU A 141 -12.37 37.23 22.79
C LEU A 141 -13.31 38.39 22.47
N ALA A 142 -14.40 38.11 21.75
CA ALA A 142 -15.44 39.09 21.43
C ALA A 142 -16.46 39.20 22.59
N SER A 143 -16.05 39.80 23.70
CA SER A 143 -16.80 39.81 24.96
C SER A 143 -17.87 40.91 25.01
N SER A 144 -17.57 42.07 24.41
CA SER A 144 -18.46 43.22 24.39
C SER A 144 -19.23 43.33 23.07
N ALA A 145 -20.28 44.15 23.03
CA ALA A 145 -20.95 44.50 21.78
C ALA A 145 -20.01 45.29 20.83
N SER A 146 -19.12 46.10 21.39
CA SER A 146 -18.11 46.86 20.65
C SER A 146 -17.11 45.93 19.96
N ASP A 147 -16.60 44.92 20.66
CA ASP A 147 -15.64 43.94 20.11
C ASP A 147 -16.26 43.22 18.90
N LYS A 148 -17.53 42.81 19.03
CA LYS A 148 -18.27 42.11 17.97
C LYS A 148 -18.49 43.00 16.76
N GLN A 149 -18.80 44.27 16.98
CA GLN A 149 -18.98 45.25 15.91
C GLN A 149 -17.65 45.52 15.16
N GLU A 150 -16.55 45.69 15.90
CA GLU A 150 -15.22 45.88 15.30
C GLU A 150 -14.78 44.67 14.46
N ILE A 151 -15.00 43.45 14.97
CA ILE A 151 -14.71 42.22 14.20
C ILE A 151 -15.52 42.18 12.91
N LYS A 152 -16.80 42.56 12.97
CA LYS A 152 -17.68 42.60 11.81
C LYS A 152 -17.17 43.62 10.78
N GLU A 153 -16.79 44.82 11.21
CA GLU A 153 -16.23 45.85 10.32
C GLU A 153 -14.95 45.37 9.63
N LYS A 154 -14.07 44.66 10.34
CA LYS A 154 -12.87 44.04 9.77
C LYS A 154 -13.18 42.90 8.79
N ILE A 155 -14.28 42.18 8.98
CA ILE A 155 -14.76 41.16 8.02
C ILE A 155 -15.35 41.81 6.78
N ASP A 156 -16.08 42.93 6.94
CA ASP A 156 -16.71 43.65 5.83
C ASP A 156 -15.68 44.43 4.98
N THR A 157 -14.51 44.75 5.56
CA THR A 157 -13.40 45.46 4.90
C THR A 157 -12.06 44.74 5.07
N PRO A 158 -11.91 43.49 4.57
CA PRO A 158 -10.69 42.72 4.78
C PRO A 158 -9.57 43.21 3.84
N ASP A 159 -8.33 43.12 4.31
CA ASP A 159 -7.16 43.33 3.45
C ASP A 159 -7.08 42.22 2.38
N THR A 160 -6.62 42.55 1.17
CA THR A 160 -6.34 41.51 0.15
C THR A 160 -4.88 41.10 0.20
N ASP A 161 -4.60 39.81 0.06
CA ASP A 161 -3.24 39.25 0.11
C ASP A 161 -3.09 38.15 -0.96
N THR A 162 -1.91 38.08 -1.58
CA THR A 162 -1.58 37.07 -2.60
C THR A 162 -1.25 35.69 -2.00
N THR A 163 -1.32 35.55 -0.68
CA THR A 163 -1.12 34.29 0.02
C THR A 163 -2.17 33.26 -0.41
N VAL A 164 -1.71 32.04 -0.69
CA VAL A 164 -2.58 30.92 -1.06
C VAL A 164 -2.88 30.06 0.17
N VAL A 165 -4.15 29.69 0.33
CA VAL A 165 -4.55 28.70 1.33
C VAL A 165 -4.42 27.30 0.73
N ALA A 166 -3.56 26.48 1.31
CA ALA A 166 -3.46 25.08 0.93
C ALA A 166 -4.51 24.26 1.68
N THR A 167 -5.47 23.70 0.95
CA THR A 167 -6.65 23.04 1.53
C THR A 167 -6.48 21.54 1.73
N ARG A 168 -5.41 20.96 1.17
CA ARG A 168 -5.12 19.52 1.22
C ARG A 168 -3.66 19.23 1.57
N TYR A 169 -3.41 17.98 1.94
CA TYR A 169 -2.05 17.43 2.07
C TYR A 169 -1.49 17.07 0.70
N GLY A 170 -0.17 16.89 0.64
CA GLY A 170 0.51 16.49 -0.59
C GLY A 170 0.81 17.67 -1.51
N TYR A 171 0.98 17.38 -2.80
CA TYR A 171 1.23 18.41 -3.80
C TYR A 171 -0.02 19.26 -4.10
N GLU A 172 0.21 20.53 -4.43
CA GLU A 172 -0.76 21.37 -5.13
C GLU A 172 -1.35 20.65 -6.35
N ASP A 173 -2.62 20.91 -6.67
CA ASP A 173 -3.31 20.29 -7.82
C ASP A 173 -2.95 20.94 -9.16
N ALA A 174 -1.65 20.98 -9.44
CA ALA A 174 -1.11 21.55 -10.66
C ALA A 174 -0.19 20.54 -11.34
N PRO A 175 -0.07 20.58 -12.68
CA PRO A 175 0.96 19.82 -13.39
C PRO A 175 2.39 20.15 -12.89
N ARG A 176 2.59 21.39 -12.43
CA ARG A 176 3.84 21.90 -11.87
C ARG A 176 3.57 22.49 -10.49
N PRO A 177 3.45 21.64 -9.45
CA PRO A 177 3.14 22.11 -8.11
C PRO A 177 4.21 23.07 -7.58
N ALA A 178 3.78 24.20 -7.05
CA ALA A 178 4.64 25.19 -6.40
C ALA A 178 5.03 24.78 -4.97
N TYR A 179 4.18 23.96 -4.33
CA TYR A 179 4.36 23.54 -2.95
C TYR A 179 3.87 22.11 -2.67
N PHE A 180 4.23 21.63 -1.48
CA PHE A 180 3.77 20.38 -0.88
C PHE A 180 3.44 20.62 0.59
N VAL A 181 2.26 20.17 1.04
CA VAL A 181 1.85 20.23 2.45
C VAL A 181 2.07 18.88 3.12
N TYR A 182 2.88 18.87 4.16
CA TYR A 182 3.26 17.68 4.90
C TYR A 182 2.23 17.32 5.99
N GLY A 183 2.30 16.11 6.55
CA GLY A 183 1.34 15.63 7.56
C GLY A 183 1.26 16.47 8.85
N ASP A 184 2.30 17.22 9.20
CA ASP A 184 2.30 18.20 10.30
C ASP A 184 1.82 19.59 9.88
N GLY A 185 1.31 19.75 8.65
CA GLY A 185 0.91 21.03 8.07
C GLY A 185 2.08 21.88 7.57
N SER A 186 3.34 21.48 7.78
CA SER A 186 4.45 22.26 7.24
C SER A 186 4.43 22.28 5.71
N VAL A 187 4.77 23.43 5.13
CA VAL A 187 4.75 23.64 3.68
C VAL A 187 6.17 23.64 3.13
N LEU A 188 6.45 22.74 2.19
CA LEU A 188 7.67 22.73 1.39
C LEU A 188 7.39 23.44 0.07
N ARG A 189 8.30 24.31 -0.38
CA ARG A 189 8.12 25.12 -1.59
C ARG A 189 9.42 25.26 -2.38
N ALA A 190 9.29 25.44 -3.69
CA ALA A 190 10.42 25.71 -4.57
C ALA A 190 10.95 27.15 -4.42
N SER A 191 10.04 28.13 -4.30
CA SER A 191 10.33 29.56 -4.18
C SER A 191 9.69 30.15 -2.93
N THR A 192 10.31 31.18 -2.35
CA THR A 192 9.76 31.91 -1.20
C THR A 192 8.79 33.02 -1.60
N GLN A 193 8.62 33.31 -2.89
CA GLN A 193 7.79 34.40 -3.40
C GLN A 193 6.31 34.22 -3.06
N THR A 194 5.79 33.01 -3.21
CA THR A 194 4.39 32.71 -2.84
C THR A 194 4.33 32.33 -1.36
N GLN A 195 3.59 33.10 -0.58
CA GLN A 195 3.21 32.72 0.77
C GLN A 195 2.10 31.68 0.70
N ILE A 196 2.26 30.59 1.42
CA ILE A 196 1.28 29.49 1.49
C ILE A 196 0.95 29.29 2.96
N VAL A 197 -0.33 29.26 3.30
CA VAL A 197 -0.78 28.95 4.65
C VAL A 197 -1.65 27.69 4.62
N PRO A 198 -1.27 26.63 5.35
CA PRO A 198 -2.01 25.38 5.39
C PRO A 198 -3.31 25.55 6.19
N ARG A 199 -4.43 25.04 5.67
CA ARG A 199 -5.68 24.89 6.45
C ARG A 199 -5.78 23.55 7.17
N VAL A 200 -4.92 22.60 6.79
CA VAL A 200 -4.95 21.23 7.31
C VAL A 200 -4.52 21.16 8.79
N VAL A 201 -5.07 20.18 9.52
CA VAL A 201 -4.80 20.01 10.95
C VAL A 201 -3.45 19.33 11.16
N SER A 202 -2.49 20.04 11.77
CA SER A 202 -1.17 19.48 12.09
C SER A 202 -1.25 18.18 12.89
N ARG A 203 -0.49 17.16 12.46
CA ARG A 203 -0.33 15.88 13.18
C ARG A 203 1.04 15.82 13.85
N SER A 204 1.06 15.35 15.10
CA SER A 204 2.28 15.09 15.89
C SER A 204 3.25 14.12 15.18
N SER A 205 2.72 13.27 14.29
CA SER A 205 3.46 12.14 13.74
C SER A 205 4.57 12.46 12.73
N SER A 206 4.68 13.71 12.28
CA SER A 206 5.66 14.13 11.28
C SER A 206 6.90 14.81 11.85
N GLY A 207 7.23 14.49 13.10
CA GLY A 207 8.46 14.92 13.74
C GLY A 207 9.70 14.70 12.87
N ARG A 208 10.67 15.59 13.04
CA ARG A 208 11.98 15.49 12.39
C ARG A 208 13.07 15.60 13.44
N ALA A 209 14.09 14.77 13.33
CA ALA A 209 15.26 14.82 14.18
C ALA A 209 16.51 14.44 13.39
N GLY A 210 17.67 14.98 13.78
CA GLY A 210 18.96 14.49 13.31
C GLY A 210 19.51 15.10 12.02
N ILE A 211 20.41 14.34 11.37
CA ILE A 211 21.19 14.79 10.20
C ILE A 211 21.05 13.78 9.06
N LEU A 212 20.68 14.27 7.86
CA LEU A 212 20.41 13.42 6.69
C LEU A 212 21.62 12.59 6.26
N LYS A 213 22.84 13.13 6.38
CA LYS A 213 24.07 12.41 6.06
C LYS A 213 24.28 11.19 6.95
N SER A 214 24.02 11.33 8.25
CA SER A 214 24.14 10.23 9.22
C SER A 214 23.03 9.19 9.01
N TYR A 215 21.80 9.66 8.76
CA TYR A 215 20.68 8.82 8.37
C TYR A 215 21.00 7.95 7.14
N GLU A 216 21.47 8.58 6.06
CA GLU A 216 21.84 7.87 4.83
C GLU A 216 22.96 6.86 5.08
N ALA A 217 24.04 7.26 5.77
CA ALA A 217 25.16 6.37 6.03
C ALA A 217 24.74 5.13 6.84
N GLY A 218 23.97 5.33 7.90
CA GLY A 218 23.49 4.25 8.77
C GLY A 218 22.54 3.30 8.05
N LEU A 219 21.51 3.82 7.36
CA LEU A 219 20.56 2.96 6.65
C LEU A 219 21.17 2.25 5.44
N SER A 220 22.02 2.95 4.68
CA SER A 220 22.64 2.33 3.51
C SER A 220 23.57 1.18 3.90
N ALA A 221 24.25 1.22 5.05
CA ALA A 221 25.07 0.11 5.52
C ALA A 221 24.27 -1.20 5.71
N VAL A 222 22.99 -1.08 6.08
CA VAL A 222 22.10 -2.23 6.36
C VAL A 222 21.31 -2.66 5.12
N LEU A 223 20.79 -1.69 4.36
CA LEU A 223 19.88 -1.94 3.23
C LEU A 223 20.60 -2.21 1.91
N ARG A 224 21.87 -1.79 1.77
CA ARG A 224 22.61 -1.89 0.52
C ARG A 224 22.62 -3.32 -0.01
N ASP A 225 22.27 -3.45 -1.29
CA ASP A 225 22.30 -4.72 -2.01
C ASP A 225 21.47 -5.85 -1.36
N GLN A 226 20.42 -5.51 -0.60
CA GLN A 226 19.41 -6.41 -0.05
C GLN A 226 18.09 -6.27 -0.82
N ALA A 227 17.64 -7.29 -1.54
CA ALA A 227 16.55 -7.21 -2.53
C ALA A 227 15.25 -6.65 -1.94
N VAL A 228 14.71 -7.32 -0.91
CA VAL A 228 13.44 -6.92 -0.29
C VAL A 228 13.59 -5.62 0.52
N PRO A 229 14.51 -5.50 1.51
CA PRO A 229 14.62 -4.30 2.34
C PRO A 229 14.82 -3.01 1.53
N LEU A 230 15.69 -3.05 0.52
CA LEU A 230 15.98 -1.89 -0.33
C LEU A 230 14.78 -1.50 -1.20
N THR A 231 14.05 -2.50 -1.72
CA THR A 231 12.86 -2.27 -2.55
C THR A 231 11.74 -1.66 -1.71
N VAL A 232 11.48 -2.19 -0.50
CA VAL A 232 10.48 -1.64 0.43
C VAL A 232 10.79 -0.18 0.78
N PHE A 233 12.05 0.13 1.08
CA PHE A 233 12.48 1.47 1.44
C PHE A 233 12.24 2.48 0.30
N PHE A 234 12.69 2.16 -0.92
CA PHE A 234 12.50 3.07 -2.06
C PHE A 234 11.05 3.07 -2.58
N PHE A 235 10.30 1.99 -2.40
CA PHE A 235 8.86 1.97 -2.68
C PHE A 235 8.13 2.96 -1.78
N GLY A 236 8.51 3.01 -0.50
CA GLY A 236 8.02 4.01 0.46
C GLY A 236 8.25 5.46 0.01
N LEU A 237 9.34 5.73 -0.70
CA LEU A 237 9.65 7.07 -1.24
C LEU A 237 8.98 7.34 -2.60
N SER A 238 8.45 6.32 -3.26
CA SER A 238 7.95 6.43 -4.64
C SER A 238 6.74 7.38 -4.77
N GLN A 239 6.05 7.66 -3.67
CA GLN A 239 4.94 8.64 -3.62
C GLN A 239 5.38 10.03 -4.06
N ILE A 240 6.65 10.38 -3.81
CA ILE A 240 7.20 11.69 -4.12
C ILE A 240 7.21 11.95 -5.63
N ILE A 241 7.43 10.92 -6.46
CA ILE A 241 7.49 11.07 -7.92
C ILE A 241 6.26 10.52 -8.65
N LYS A 242 5.40 9.78 -7.97
CA LYS A 242 4.19 9.16 -8.53
C LYS A 242 3.27 10.14 -9.26
N PRO A 243 2.99 11.36 -8.76
CA PRO A 243 2.10 12.32 -9.45
C PRO A 243 2.57 12.68 -10.85
N PHE A 244 3.87 12.60 -11.10
CA PHE A 244 4.50 12.93 -12.37
C PHE A 244 4.62 11.73 -13.31
N ALA A 245 4.28 10.52 -12.86
CA ALA A 245 4.44 9.31 -13.66
C ALA A 245 3.58 9.35 -14.94
N ARG A 246 2.33 9.84 -14.84
CA ARG A 246 1.42 9.96 -15.98
C ARG A 246 1.97 10.90 -17.04
N ALA A 247 2.44 12.09 -16.62
CA ALA A 247 3.08 13.04 -17.53
C ALA A 247 4.39 12.49 -18.12
N ALA A 248 5.10 11.63 -17.40
CA ALA A 248 6.28 10.92 -17.92
C ALA A 248 5.95 9.75 -18.87
N GLY A 249 4.66 9.47 -19.12
CA GLY A 249 4.17 8.44 -20.05
C GLY A 249 3.86 7.08 -19.40
N PHE A 250 3.61 7.03 -18.09
CA PHE A 250 3.34 5.79 -17.35
C PHE A 250 2.13 5.92 -16.44
N ASN A 251 1.22 4.95 -16.47
CA ASN A 251 0.09 4.93 -15.54
C ASN A 251 0.50 4.34 -14.18
N ALA A 252 0.77 5.17 -13.17
CA ALA A 252 1.11 4.66 -11.84
C ALA A 252 -0.14 4.48 -10.98
N GLU A 253 -0.55 3.23 -10.79
CA GLU A 253 -1.71 2.89 -9.96
C GLU A 253 -1.41 3.02 -8.46
N ASN A 254 -2.46 3.03 -7.64
CA ASN A 254 -2.36 2.87 -6.19
C ASN A 254 -2.10 1.40 -5.87
N ILE A 255 -0.94 1.13 -5.27
CA ILE A 255 -0.42 -0.22 -5.02
C ILE A 255 -0.32 -0.48 -3.51
N VAL A 256 -0.61 -1.72 -3.10
CA VAL A 256 -0.24 -2.25 -1.79
C VAL A 256 0.94 -3.18 -1.97
N LEU A 257 2.03 -2.89 -1.26
CA LEU A 257 3.13 -3.83 -1.08
C LEU A 257 3.07 -4.34 0.36
N GLU A 258 2.97 -5.66 0.52
CA GLU A 258 2.93 -6.29 1.82
C GLU A 258 4.16 -7.16 2.08
N LEU A 259 4.63 -7.18 3.32
CA LEU A 259 5.55 -8.20 3.82
C LEU A 259 4.74 -9.28 4.52
N VAL A 260 4.91 -10.53 4.09
CA VAL A 260 4.14 -11.69 4.55
C VAL A 260 5.04 -12.71 5.23
N GLY A 261 4.67 -13.19 6.40
CA GLY A 261 5.36 -14.29 7.07
C GLY A 261 4.97 -14.37 8.53
N GLU A 262 5.46 -15.36 9.26
CA GLU A 262 5.18 -15.46 10.70
C GLU A 262 5.73 -14.25 11.49
N SER A 263 5.34 -14.16 12.76
CA SER A 263 5.83 -13.12 13.66
C SER A 263 7.36 -13.15 13.80
N THR A 264 7.94 -12.03 14.23
CA THR A 264 9.38 -11.92 14.57
C THR A 264 10.34 -12.06 13.38
N LYS A 265 9.88 -11.78 12.15
CA LYS A 265 10.70 -11.81 10.91
C LYS A 265 11.01 -10.42 10.34
N PHE A 266 11.11 -9.41 11.21
CA PHE A 266 11.42 -8.02 10.84
C PHE A 266 10.44 -7.32 9.87
N LYS A 267 9.21 -7.84 9.68
CA LYS A 267 8.19 -7.22 8.80
C LYS A 267 7.92 -5.76 9.19
N SER A 268 7.44 -5.56 10.40
CA SER A 268 7.16 -4.23 10.96
C SER A 268 8.43 -3.40 11.10
N ALA A 269 9.57 -4.03 11.38
CA ALA A 269 10.84 -3.33 11.45
C ALA A 269 11.21 -2.65 10.12
N LEU A 270 11.08 -3.37 9.01
CA LEU A 270 11.38 -2.86 7.67
C LEU A 270 10.36 -1.81 7.20
N THR A 271 9.07 -2.03 7.46
CA THR A 271 8.00 -1.11 7.04
C THR A 271 7.87 0.07 8.02
N CYS A 272 7.45 -0.21 9.24
CA CYS A 272 7.10 0.76 10.29
C CYS A 272 8.32 1.43 10.92
N GLY A 273 9.47 0.75 10.94
CA GLY A 273 10.74 1.33 11.37
C GLY A 273 11.41 2.09 10.24
N LEU A 274 12.00 1.35 9.29
CA LEU A 274 12.93 1.93 8.32
C LEU A 274 12.23 2.75 7.24
N ALA A 275 11.20 2.23 6.57
CA ALA A 275 10.51 2.99 5.52
C ALA A 275 9.74 4.20 6.08
N ALA A 276 9.08 4.06 7.24
CA ALA A 276 8.40 5.15 7.93
C ALA A 276 9.35 6.29 8.33
N SER A 277 10.56 5.94 8.79
CA SER A 277 11.55 6.92 9.25
C SER A 277 12.00 7.91 8.18
N ALA A 278 11.82 7.57 6.90
CA ALA A 278 12.09 8.50 5.81
C ALA A 278 11.12 9.69 5.81
N TRP A 279 9.90 9.48 6.32
CA TRP A 279 8.80 10.43 6.32
C TRP A 279 8.60 11.13 7.68
N GLY A 280 8.78 10.43 8.81
CA GLY A 280 8.65 11.04 10.13
C GLY A 280 9.09 10.08 11.23
N SER A 281 8.58 10.25 12.45
CA SER A 281 8.89 9.32 13.54
C SER A 281 8.33 7.93 13.23
N ALA A 282 9.07 6.89 13.62
CA ALA A 282 8.61 5.50 13.59
C ALA A 282 7.85 5.10 14.87
N ASP A 283 7.60 6.03 15.82
CA ASP A 283 6.86 5.74 17.05
C ASP A 283 5.44 5.23 16.71
N PRO A 284 5.00 4.06 17.20
CA PRO A 284 3.66 3.52 16.92
C PRO A 284 2.50 4.39 17.41
N ARG A 285 2.72 5.27 18.41
CA ARG A 285 1.69 6.13 19.00
C ARG A 285 1.48 7.42 18.21
N ASP A 286 2.61 8.01 17.81
CA ASP A 286 2.68 9.35 17.20
C ASP A 286 3.66 9.33 16.01
N GLY A 287 3.55 8.35 15.11
CA GLY A 287 4.48 8.20 13.99
C GLY A 287 3.78 7.90 12.66
N TYR A 288 4.59 7.68 11.63
CA TYR A 288 4.12 7.35 10.28
C TYR A 288 3.62 5.90 10.13
N SER A 289 3.69 5.12 11.21
CA SER A 289 3.17 3.75 11.28
C SER A 289 1.79 3.75 11.94
N LEU A 290 0.81 3.16 11.25
CA LEU A 290 -0.52 2.92 11.79
C LEU A 290 -0.80 1.42 11.79
N THR A 291 -1.80 0.98 12.57
CA THR A 291 -2.23 -0.42 12.59
C THR A 291 -3.45 -0.63 11.70
N TRP A 292 -3.73 -1.87 11.31
CA TRP A 292 -5.00 -2.24 10.66
C TRP A 292 -6.25 -2.14 11.55
N ASN A 293 -6.09 -1.88 12.86
CA ASN A 293 -7.20 -1.59 13.77
C ASN A 293 -7.79 -0.19 13.51
N ILE A 294 -8.53 -0.05 12.42
CA ILE A 294 -9.10 1.22 11.96
C ILE A 294 -10.53 1.05 11.47
N THR A 295 -11.37 2.07 11.72
CA THR A 295 -12.75 2.06 11.24
C THR A 295 -12.84 2.42 9.75
N LYS A 296 -13.96 2.04 9.11
CA LYS A 296 -14.24 2.35 7.70
C LYS A 296 -14.33 3.84 7.38
N GLN A 297 -14.63 4.67 8.38
CA GLN A 297 -14.61 6.12 8.23
C GLN A 297 -13.19 6.64 8.34
N LYS A 298 -12.42 6.10 9.31
CA LYS A 298 -11.05 6.54 9.52
C LYS A 298 -10.16 6.26 8.32
N ILE A 299 -10.34 5.14 7.61
CA ILE A 299 -9.54 4.87 6.41
C ILE A 299 -9.70 5.93 5.31
N GLU A 300 -10.91 6.48 5.10
CA GLU A 300 -11.11 7.55 4.12
C GLU A 300 -10.34 8.80 4.50
N GLU A 301 -10.43 9.18 5.78
CA GLU A 301 -9.64 10.29 6.32
C GLU A 301 -8.14 10.02 6.14
N LEU A 302 -7.68 8.78 6.36
CA LEU A 302 -6.29 8.42 6.14
C LEU A 302 -5.87 8.58 4.67
N PHE A 303 -6.70 8.18 3.71
CA PHE A 303 -6.34 8.35 2.30
C PHE A 303 -6.20 9.81 1.89
N THR A 304 -7.08 10.69 2.38
CA THR A 304 -6.94 12.14 2.18
C THR A 304 -5.72 12.70 2.93
N ASN A 305 -5.47 12.24 4.16
CA ASN A 305 -4.38 12.75 5.00
C ASN A 305 -2.98 12.30 4.53
N TYR A 306 -2.91 11.17 3.83
CA TYR A 306 -1.67 10.62 3.28
C TYR A 306 -1.61 10.77 1.75
N ASP A 307 -2.37 11.71 1.18
CA ASP A 307 -2.28 11.98 -0.25
C ASP A 307 -0.86 12.40 -0.64
N HIS A 308 -0.29 11.74 -1.65
CA HIS A 308 1.11 11.86 -2.06
C HIS A 308 2.16 11.53 -0.96
N GLN A 309 1.73 10.87 0.12
CA GLN A 309 2.56 10.43 1.23
C GLN A 309 2.47 8.91 1.43
N LEU A 310 3.45 8.35 2.12
CA LEU A 310 3.44 6.92 2.45
C LEU A 310 2.41 6.62 3.54
N LEU A 311 1.48 5.72 3.26
CA LEU A 311 0.63 5.09 4.27
C LEU A 311 1.19 3.72 4.64
N ILE A 312 1.24 3.43 5.94
CA ILE A 312 1.65 2.11 6.46
C ILE A 312 0.55 1.59 7.36
N LEU A 313 0.07 0.38 7.10
CA LEU A 313 -0.87 -0.34 7.96
C LEU A 313 -0.21 -1.65 8.44
N ASP A 314 0.16 -1.70 9.71
CA ASP A 314 0.82 -2.83 10.35
C ASP A 314 -0.19 -3.84 10.92
N GLU A 315 0.15 -5.11 10.80
CA GLU A 315 -0.53 -6.26 11.39
C GLU A 315 -2.00 -6.44 10.97
N VAL A 316 -2.20 -7.04 9.78
CA VAL A 316 -3.53 -7.31 9.22
C VAL A 316 -4.42 -8.17 10.13
N THR A 317 -3.86 -8.96 11.05
CA THR A 317 -4.70 -9.72 11.98
C THR A 317 -5.59 -8.84 12.85
N LEU A 318 -5.24 -7.57 13.05
CA LEU A 318 -6.02 -6.57 13.78
C LEU A 318 -7.17 -5.93 12.98
N ALA A 319 -7.34 -6.27 11.69
CA ALA A 319 -8.38 -5.67 10.85
C ALA A 319 -9.82 -6.18 11.17
N GLY A 320 -9.95 -7.26 11.93
CA GLY A 320 -11.23 -7.84 12.33
C GLY A 320 -11.05 -9.02 13.28
N GLU A 321 -12.10 -9.33 14.06
CA GLU A 321 -12.05 -10.34 15.13
C GLU A 321 -11.98 -11.77 14.59
N ASN A 322 -12.54 -11.98 13.39
CA ASN A 322 -12.56 -13.27 12.71
C ASN A 322 -12.14 -13.16 11.22
N PRO A 323 -11.79 -14.28 10.55
CA PRO A 323 -11.29 -14.25 9.17
C PRO A 323 -12.24 -13.59 8.18
N LYS A 324 -13.56 -13.74 8.35
CA LYS A 324 -14.56 -13.13 7.46
C LYS A 324 -14.56 -11.61 7.58
N GLU A 325 -14.64 -11.09 8.81
CA GLU A 325 -14.59 -9.65 9.07
C GLU A 325 -13.27 -9.03 8.61
N ARG A 326 -12.15 -9.73 8.86
CA ARG A 326 -10.82 -9.33 8.38
C ARG A 326 -10.79 -9.22 6.87
N GLY A 327 -11.28 -10.25 6.15
CA GLY A 327 -11.37 -10.24 4.70
C GLY A 327 -12.23 -9.10 4.16
N GLU A 328 -13.37 -8.84 4.79
CA GLU A 328 -14.22 -7.71 4.42
C GLU A 328 -13.57 -6.35 4.67
N ALA A 329 -12.85 -6.19 5.79
CA ALA A 329 -12.14 -4.96 6.12
C ALA A 329 -11.02 -4.70 5.12
N VAL A 330 -10.14 -5.69 4.92
CA VAL A 330 -9.05 -5.66 3.93
C VAL A 330 -9.60 -5.38 2.53
N GLY A 331 -10.63 -6.10 2.09
CA GLY A 331 -11.21 -5.93 0.76
C GLY A 331 -11.75 -4.52 0.52
N LYS A 332 -12.39 -3.92 1.53
CA LYS A 332 -12.86 -2.53 1.45
C LYS A 332 -11.70 -1.54 1.35
N VAL A 333 -10.67 -1.69 2.18
CA VAL A 333 -9.48 -0.82 2.15
C VAL A 333 -8.77 -0.92 0.80
N VAL A 334 -8.48 -2.14 0.33
CA VAL A 334 -7.76 -2.37 -0.94
C VAL A 334 -8.56 -1.84 -2.12
N HIS A 335 -9.87 -2.08 -2.18
CA HIS A 335 -10.72 -1.60 -3.27
C HIS A 335 -10.74 -0.07 -3.34
N ARG A 336 -10.92 0.60 -2.20
CA ARG A 336 -10.98 2.08 -2.15
C ARG A 336 -9.61 2.73 -2.36
N LEU A 337 -8.55 2.11 -1.86
CA LEU A 337 -7.19 2.53 -2.19
C LEU A 337 -7.00 2.48 -3.71
N SER A 338 -7.35 1.34 -4.32
CA SER A 338 -7.16 1.07 -5.75
C SER A 338 -7.97 2.00 -6.67
N SER A 339 -9.15 2.46 -6.24
CA SER A 339 -9.97 3.38 -7.05
C SER A 339 -9.38 4.78 -7.12
N GLY A 340 -8.62 5.22 -6.10
CA GLY A 340 -8.07 6.57 -6.03
C GLY A 340 -9.13 7.68 -5.94
N VAL A 341 -10.37 7.31 -5.63
CA VAL A 341 -11.52 8.21 -5.52
C VAL A 341 -12.14 8.01 -4.15
N GLY A 342 -12.20 9.08 -3.36
CA GLY A 342 -12.90 9.08 -2.07
C GLY A 342 -14.41 8.98 -2.24
N ARG A 343 -15.12 8.67 -1.15
CA ARG A 343 -16.58 8.63 -1.17
C ARG A 343 -17.17 10.02 -1.44
N GLY A 344 -18.03 10.14 -2.46
CA GLY A 344 -18.84 11.33 -2.66
C GLY A 344 -19.78 11.56 -1.47
N VAL A 345 -19.74 12.77 -0.90
CA VAL A 345 -20.64 13.21 0.16
C VAL A 345 -21.60 14.22 -0.46
N THR A 346 -22.89 14.17 -0.13
CA THR A 346 -23.88 15.12 -0.65
C THR A 346 -23.42 16.56 -0.42
N GLY A 347 -23.32 17.35 -1.50
CA GLY A 347 -22.85 18.74 -1.46
C GLY A 347 -21.32 18.93 -1.42
N LYS A 348 -20.53 17.85 -1.54
CA LYS A 348 -19.06 17.92 -1.66
C LYS A 348 -18.56 17.04 -2.82
N THR A 349 -17.73 17.61 -3.67
CA THR A 349 -17.04 16.84 -4.73
C THR A 349 -16.13 15.80 -4.07
N ALA A 350 -16.18 14.56 -4.56
CA ALA A 350 -15.25 13.52 -4.09
C ALA A 350 -13.81 13.96 -4.39
N THR A 351 -12.98 14.04 -3.37
CA THR A 351 -11.54 14.28 -3.54
C THR A 351 -10.87 12.97 -3.93
N GLY A 352 -10.04 13.02 -4.97
CA GLY A 352 -9.17 11.91 -5.33
C GLY A 352 -8.03 11.76 -4.33
N HIS A 353 -7.39 10.59 -4.33
CA HIS A 353 -6.16 10.32 -3.59
C HIS A 353 -5.20 9.47 -4.41
N SER A 354 -3.92 9.78 -4.28
CA SER A 354 -2.81 9.12 -4.95
C SER A 354 -1.76 8.75 -3.91
N LEU A 355 -1.87 7.51 -3.42
CA LEU A 355 -0.93 6.96 -2.46
C LEU A 355 -0.68 5.46 -2.70
N ASN A 356 0.47 4.97 -2.27
CA ASN A 356 0.72 3.54 -2.11
C ASN A 356 0.81 3.22 -0.62
N MET A 357 0.52 1.96 -0.32
CA MET A 357 0.47 1.47 1.04
C MET A 357 1.53 0.39 1.26
N LEU A 358 2.22 0.47 2.39
CA LEU A 358 2.94 -0.67 2.94
C LEU A 358 2.06 -1.39 3.95
N SER A 359 2.10 -2.71 3.94
CA SER A 359 1.37 -3.55 4.87
C SER A 359 2.23 -4.68 5.42
N THR A 360 1.84 -5.24 6.55
CA THR A 360 2.42 -6.48 7.08
C THR A 360 1.32 -7.46 7.44
N SER A 361 1.57 -8.74 7.22
CA SER A 361 0.59 -9.81 7.42
C SER A 361 1.27 -11.13 7.73
N ASN A 362 0.52 -12.07 8.31
CA ASN A 362 0.99 -13.45 8.51
C ASN A 362 0.69 -14.33 7.30
N GLU A 363 -0.34 -14.00 6.53
CA GLU A 363 -0.72 -14.65 5.28
C GLU A 363 -0.95 -13.58 4.20
N PRO A 364 -0.74 -13.88 2.91
CA PRO A 364 -0.86 -12.86 1.86
C PRO A 364 -2.25 -12.23 1.84
N LEU A 365 -2.38 -10.90 1.73
CA LEU A 365 -3.68 -10.20 1.64
C LEU A 365 -4.61 -10.84 0.60
N ARG A 366 -4.04 -11.31 -0.52
CA ARG A 366 -4.78 -12.02 -1.56
C ARG A 366 -5.54 -13.26 -1.06
N SER A 367 -5.04 -13.99 -0.06
CA SER A 367 -5.69 -15.17 0.50
C SER A 367 -6.76 -14.81 1.55
N ILE A 368 -6.69 -13.60 2.11
CA ILE A 368 -7.65 -13.09 3.10
C ILE A 368 -8.91 -12.53 2.42
N LEU A 369 -8.81 -12.10 1.16
CA LEU A 369 -9.91 -11.47 0.43
C LEU A 369 -11.10 -12.46 0.22
N PRO A 370 -12.34 -12.06 0.56
CA PRO A 370 -13.49 -12.96 0.58
C PRO A 370 -14.17 -13.17 -0.80
N ALA A 371 -13.46 -13.04 -1.93
CA ALA A 371 -14.10 -12.67 -3.20
C ALA A 371 -14.00 -13.72 -4.33
N SER A 372 -14.82 -13.55 -5.39
CA SER A 372 -14.80 -14.38 -6.60
C SER A 372 -13.48 -14.26 -7.38
N GLN A 373 -13.19 -15.20 -8.28
CA GLN A 373 -11.96 -15.19 -9.10
C GLN A 373 -11.73 -13.85 -9.83
N ASP A 374 -12.80 -13.18 -10.28
CA ASP A 374 -12.71 -11.88 -10.96
C ASP A 374 -12.17 -10.77 -10.05
N VAL A 375 -12.55 -10.78 -8.77
CA VAL A 375 -12.05 -9.81 -7.79
C VAL A 375 -10.59 -10.10 -7.44
N HIS A 376 -10.20 -11.37 -7.32
CA HIS A 376 -8.80 -11.75 -7.17
C HIS A 376 -7.96 -11.32 -8.37
N ALA A 377 -8.46 -11.47 -9.60
CA ALA A 377 -7.78 -11.01 -10.80
C ALA A 377 -7.67 -9.47 -10.84
N ALA A 378 -8.73 -8.75 -10.48
CA ALA A 378 -8.76 -7.29 -10.52
C ALA A 378 -7.90 -6.63 -9.42
N LEU A 379 -7.87 -7.20 -8.21
CA LEU A 379 -7.10 -6.68 -7.08
C LEU A 379 -5.69 -7.24 -7.01
N GLY A 380 -5.46 -8.47 -7.48
CA GLY A 380 -4.15 -9.13 -7.45
C GLY A 380 -3.07 -8.43 -8.26
N VAL A 381 -3.44 -7.52 -9.18
CA VAL A 381 -2.47 -6.68 -9.91
C VAL A 381 -1.92 -5.54 -9.05
N ARG A 382 -2.66 -5.17 -7.99
CA ARG A 382 -2.37 -4.04 -7.08
C ARG A 382 -1.91 -4.52 -5.70
N LEU A 383 -1.96 -5.82 -5.45
CA LEU A 383 -1.43 -6.47 -4.25
C LEU A 383 -0.14 -7.21 -4.60
N ILE A 384 0.97 -6.73 -4.06
CA ILE A 384 2.29 -7.34 -4.22
C ILE A 384 2.75 -7.86 -2.87
N SER A 385 2.92 -9.17 -2.78
CA SER A 385 3.30 -9.85 -1.55
C SER A 385 4.75 -10.29 -1.60
N PHE A 386 5.54 -9.86 -0.62
CA PHE A 386 6.87 -10.42 -0.37
C PHE A 386 6.75 -11.43 0.76
N GLU A 387 6.64 -12.69 0.36
CA GLU A 387 6.62 -13.82 1.30
C GLU A 387 8.03 -14.04 1.87
N VAL A 388 8.10 -14.26 3.19
CA VAL A 388 9.36 -14.48 3.89
C VAL A 388 10.03 -15.75 3.34
N PRO A 389 11.27 -15.67 2.84
CA PRO A 389 11.97 -16.87 2.40
C PRO A 389 12.29 -17.80 3.58
N SER A 390 12.43 -19.11 3.33
CA SER A 390 12.76 -20.13 4.32
C SER A 390 14.20 -20.10 4.87
N ARG A 391 14.96 -19.05 4.56
CA ARG A 391 16.35 -18.86 4.99
C ARG A 391 16.43 -18.16 6.35
N GLU A 392 17.54 -18.37 7.07
CA GLU A 392 17.77 -17.78 8.40
C GLU A 392 17.86 -16.25 8.39
N THR A 393 18.26 -15.66 7.27
CA THR A 393 18.34 -14.21 7.08
C THR A 393 16.98 -13.58 6.73
N PHE A 394 15.91 -14.38 6.62
CA PHE A 394 14.55 -13.93 6.31
C PHE A 394 14.52 -13.06 5.03
N TYR A 395 14.02 -11.83 5.12
CA TYR A 395 13.98 -10.89 3.99
C TYR A 395 15.36 -10.39 3.53
N PHE A 396 16.41 -10.57 4.32
CA PHE A 396 17.77 -10.20 3.92
C PHE A 396 18.37 -11.28 3.03
N ASP A 397 19.03 -10.87 1.96
CA ASP A 397 19.75 -11.78 1.05
C ASP A 397 20.99 -12.37 1.71
N ARG A 398 21.59 -11.60 2.61
CA ARG A 398 22.76 -11.97 3.42
C ARG A 398 22.83 -11.09 4.65
N ILE A 399 23.60 -11.51 5.65
CA ILE A 399 23.99 -10.64 6.76
C ILE A 399 24.67 -9.38 6.17
N PRO A 400 24.21 -8.16 6.50
CA PRO A 400 24.84 -6.94 6.00
C PRO A 400 26.33 -6.86 6.35
N GLU A 401 27.13 -6.30 5.45
CA GLU A 401 28.59 -6.21 5.62
C GLU A 401 28.94 -5.39 6.87
N GLY A 402 29.84 -5.93 7.69
CA GLY A 402 30.28 -5.29 8.94
C GLY A 402 29.44 -5.63 10.18
N PHE A 403 28.46 -6.53 10.07
CA PHE A 403 27.65 -7.00 11.19
C PHE A 403 27.80 -8.51 11.39
N ALA A 404 27.68 -8.99 12.63
CA ALA A 404 27.73 -10.41 12.95
C ALA A 404 26.40 -11.13 12.70
N SER A 405 25.28 -10.40 12.68
CA SER A 405 23.95 -10.95 12.42
C SER A 405 23.00 -9.93 11.79
N VAL A 406 21.87 -10.40 11.25
CA VAL A 406 20.78 -9.52 10.80
C VAL A 406 20.19 -8.74 11.98
N GLY A 407 20.11 -9.35 13.18
CA GLY A 407 19.62 -8.69 14.38
C GLY A 407 20.45 -7.46 14.74
N GLU A 408 21.77 -7.62 14.80
CA GLU A 408 22.70 -6.52 15.09
C GLU A 408 22.60 -5.39 14.03
N ALA A 409 22.49 -5.77 12.76
CA ALA A 409 22.29 -4.79 11.68
C ALA A 409 20.98 -4.01 11.85
N MET A 410 19.90 -4.68 12.26
CA MET A 410 18.61 -4.03 12.51
C MET A 410 18.65 -3.15 13.76
N ASP A 411 19.31 -3.57 14.84
CA ASP A 411 19.48 -2.76 16.05
C ASP A 411 20.26 -1.47 15.75
N ALA A 412 21.32 -1.57 14.93
CA ALA A 412 22.06 -0.41 14.46
C ALA A 412 21.18 0.52 13.60
N ALA A 413 20.38 -0.04 12.68
CA ALA A 413 19.41 0.74 11.89
C ALA A 413 18.37 1.43 12.79
N PHE A 414 17.90 0.74 13.83
CA PHE A 414 16.94 1.32 14.79
C PHE A 414 17.54 2.49 15.57
N GLY A 415 18.78 2.36 16.06
CA GLY A 415 19.49 3.46 16.69
C GLY A 415 19.60 4.68 15.77
N VAL A 416 19.89 4.45 14.48
CA VAL A 416 19.95 5.51 13.46
C VAL A 416 18.59 6.19 13.28
N VAL A 417 17.50 5.44 13.10
CA VAL A 417 16.18 6.05 12.83
C VAL A 417 15.56 6.71 14.04
N GLN A 418 15.87 6.26 15.26
CA GLN A 418 15.46 6.96 16.48
C GLN A 418 16.08 8.36 16.57
N GLN A 419 17.36 8.47 16.22
CA GLN A 419 18.10 9.74 16.29
C GLN A 419 17.93 10.61 15.03
N HIS A 420 17.64 9.99 13.91
CA HIS A 420 17.59 10.64 12.59
C HIS A 420 16.36 10.17 11.82
N HIS A 421 15.31 10.99 11.72
CA HIS A 421 14.09 10.63 11.01
C HIS A 421 13.34 11.85 10.47
N GLY A 422 12.41 11.62 9.54
CA GLY A 422 11.62 12.66 8.89
C GLY A 422 12.42 13.61 7.99
N LEU A 423 13.66 13.25 7.65
CA LEU A 423 14.58 14.11 6.90
C LEU A 423 14.55 13.84 5.40
N LEU A 424 14.57 12.55 5.02
CA LEU A 424 14.83 12.14 3.64
C LEU A 424 13.69 12.54 2.69
N ALA A 425 12.44 12.21 3.02
CA ALA A 425 11.31 12.53 2.17
C ALA A 425 11.18 14.04 1.96
N ARG A 426 11.31 14.84 3.03
CA ARG A 426 11.27 16.31 2.96
C ARG A 426 12.36 16.87 2.05
N HIS A 427 13.61 16.42 2.22
CA HIS A 427 14.71 16.87 1.37
C HIS A 427 14.49 16.48 -0.09
N LEU A 428 14.00 15.26 -0.35
CA LEU A 428 13.72 14.80 -1.71
C LEU A 428 12.57 15.59 -2.35
N ILE A 429 11.45 15.79 -1.64
CA ILE A 429 10.30 16.58 -2.12
C ILE A 429 10.76 18.00 -2.47
N GLN A 430 11.53 18.65 -1.61
CA GLN A 430 12.00 20.00 -1.90
C GLN A 430 12.90 20.07 -3.15
N ARG A 431 13.77 19.07 -3.35
CA ARG A 431 14.57 18.98 -4.58
C ARG A 431 13.73 18.69 -5.82
N VAL A 432 12.68 17.88 -5.68
CA VAL A 432 11.72 17.61 -6.76
C VAL A 432 10.94 18.86 -7.13
N LEU A 433 10.41 19.61 -6.15
CA LEU A 433 9.72 20.88 -6.38
C LEU A 433 10.59 21.87 -7.16
N VAL A 434 11.87 22.01 -6.80
CA VAL A 434 12.83 22.85 -7.55
C VAL A 434 12.99 22.36 -9.00
N GLN A 435 13.23 21.06 -9.21
CA GLN A 435 13.39 20.52 -10.57
C GLN A 435 12.13 20.64 -11.43
N VAL A 436 10.95 20.47 -10.83
CA VAL A 436 9.66 20.57 -11.50
C VAL A 436 9.37 22.00 -11.94
N ASN A 437 9.71 23.00 -11.10
CA ASN A 437 9.50 24.40 -11.42
C ASN A 437 10.54 24.93 -12.41
N ASP A 438 11.81 24.50 -12.29
CA ASP A 438 12.90 25.03 -13.13
C ASP A 438 13.05 24.28 -14.46
N ARG A 439 12.88 22.95 -14.46
CA ARG A 439 13.28 22.06 -15.57
C ARG A 439 12.30 20.88 -15.74
N TYR A 440 11.01 21.16 -15.78
CA TYR A 440 9.94 20.17 -15.80
C TYR A 440 10.15 19.03 -16.81
N GLU A 441 10.37 19.35 -18.09
CA GLU A 441 10.53 18.35 -19.15
C GLU A 441 11.76 17.45 -18.93
N HIS A 442 12.85 18.02 -18.42
CA HIS A 442 14.05 17.28 -18.10
C HIS A 442 13.82 16.32 -16.92
N PHE A 443 13.06 16.76 -15.92
CA PHE A 443 12.64 15.93 -14.80
C PHE A 443 11.75 14.76 -15.25
N LEU A 444 10.73 15.01 -16.09
CA LEU A 444 9.90 13.95 -16.68
C LEU A 444 10.72 12.98 -17.53
N GLY A 445 11.68 13.50 -18.29
CA GLY A 445 12.63 12.69 -19.08
C GLY A 445 13.47 11.75 -18.21
N HIS A 446 13.84 12.15 -17.00
CA HIS A 446 14.55 11.29 -16.05
C HIS A 446 13.70 10.15 -15.51
N ILE A 447 12.45 10.43 -15.12
CA ILE A 447 11.48 9.40 -14.70
C ILE A 447 11.28 8.41 -15.86
N SER A 448 10.94 8.93 -17.03
CA SER A 448 10.65 8.12 -18.21
C SER A 448 11.81 7.23 -18.63
N LYS A 449 13.04 7.77 -18.64
CA LYS A 449 14.25 6.99 -18.97
C LYS A 449 14.53 5.90 -17.93
N ALA A 450 14.31 6.18 -16.64
CA ALA A 450 14.55 5.20 -15.58
C ALA A 450 13.52 4.06 -15.64
N VAL A 451 12.22 4.38 -15.77
CA VAL A 451 11.16 3.39 -15.90
C VAL A 451 11.36 2.52 -17.14
N ARG A 452 11.58 3.11 -18.33
CA ARG A 452 11.87 2.34 -19.55
C ARG A 452 13.08 1.42 -19.42
N LYS A 453 14.14 1.89 -18.75
CA LYS A 453 15.33 1.08 -18.52
C LYS A 453 15.01 -0.14 -17.65
N PHE A 454 14.19 0.00 -16.62
CA PHE A 454 13.75 -1.13 -15.80
C PHE A 454 12.88 -2.08 -16.62
N MET A 455 11.83 -1.57 -17.28
CA MET A 455 10.90 -2.37 -18.08
C MET A 455 11.62 -3.15 -19.19
N LYS A 456 12.59 -2.54 -19.87
CA LYS A 456 13.43 -3.23 -20.88
C LYS A 456 14.24 -4.39 -20.28
N ARG A 457 14.73 -4.25 -19.04
CA ARG A 457 15.56 -5.28 -18.39
C ARG A 457 14.76 -6.51 -17.97
N ILE A 458 13.46 -6.36 -17.71
CA ILE A 458 12.55 -7.47 -17.39
C ILE A 458 11.79 -7.99 -18.63
N GLY A 459 12.17 -7.55 -19.84
CA GLY A 459 11.52 -7.99 -21.08
C GLY A 459 10.16 -7.35 -21.39
N LEU A 460 9.73 -6.34 -20.62
CA LEU A 460 8.43 -5.66 -20.79
C LEU A 460 8.54 -4.28 -21.47
N GLY A 461 9.65 -4.00 -22.16
CA GLY A 461 9.91 -2.70 -22.79
C GLY A 461 8.94 -2.33 -23.91
N ASN A 462 8.35 -3.33 -24.58
CA ASN A 462 7.37 -3.17 -25.67
C ASN A 462 6.02 -3.80 -25.33
N ALA A 463 5.82 -4.24 -24.08
CA ALA A 463 4.57 -4.86 -23.67
C ALA A 463 3.45 -3.81 -23.59
N ASP A 464 2.22 -4.23 -23.89
CA ASP A 464 1.04 -3.39 -23.73
C ASP A 464 0.85 -3.05 -22.24
N MET A 465 0.66 -1.76 -21.96
CA MET A 465 0.47 -1.20 -20.62
C MET A 465 -0.76 -1.77 -19.91
N ALA A 466 -1.74 -2.28 -20.65
CA ALA A 466 -2.93 -2.91 -20.09
C ALA A 466 -2.65 -4.33 -19.55
N THR A 467 -1.54 -4.97 -19.93
CA THR A 467 -1.25 -6.34 -19.55
C THR A 467 -0.91 -6.49 -18.06
N LEU A 468 -1.32 -7.62 -17.48
CA LEU A 468 -1.08 -7.95 -16.07
C LEU A 468 0.41 -7.86 -15.68
N PRO A 469 1.37 -8.45 -16.42
CA PRO A 469 2.78 -8.37 -16.06
C PRO A 469 3.32 -6.94 -16.08
N TYR A 470 2.87 -6.12 -17.04
CA TYR A 470 3.28 -4.71 -17.12
C TYR A 470 2.83 -3.95 -15.88
N ARG A 471 1.55 -4.05 -15.53
CA ARG A 471 0.95 -3.36 -14.37
C ARG A 471 1.62 -3.76 -13.05
N ARG A 472 1.93 -5.04 -12.86
CA ARG A 472 2.67 -5.52 -11.67
C ARG A 472 4.11 -5.03 -11.61
N ALA A 473 4.77 -4.82 -12.75
CA ALA A 473 6.16 -4.34 -12.80
C ALA A 473 6.29 -2.82 -12.57
N GLN A 474 5.24 -2.04 -12.85
CA GLN A 474 5.25 -0.58 -12.69
C GLN A 474 5.70 -0.09 -11.31
N PRO A 475 5.21 -0.60 -10.16
CA PRO A 475 5.70 -0.15 -8.85
C PRO A 475 7.20 -0.38 -8.66
N PHE A 476 7.78 -1.46 -9.20
CA PHE A 476 9.23 -1.70 -9.16
C PHE A 476 10.00 -0.72 -10.05
N ALA A 477 9.47 -0.47 -11.25
CA ALA A 477 10.06 0.50 -12.17
C ALA A 477 10.04 1.91 -11.59
N LEU A 478 8.95 2.29 -10.91
CA LEU A 478 8.81 3.56 -10.21
C LEU A 478 9.72 3.63 -8.97
N THR A 479 9.86 2.53 -8.23
CA THR A 479 10.81 2.39 -7.12
C THR A 479 12.25 2.64 -7.60
N TYR A 480 12.63 2.03 -8.72
CA TYR A 480 13.93 2.28 -9.36
C TYR A 480 14.08 3.73 -9.82
N ALA A 481 13.05 4.30 -10.45
CA ALA A 481 13.05 5.70 -10.88
C ALA A 481 13.22 6.65 -9.70
N THR A 482 12.58 6.37 -8.57
CA THR A 482 12.68 7.15 -7.33
C THR A 482 14.11 7.21 -6.83
N ALA A 483 14.80 6.07 -6.77
CA ALA A 483 16.22 6.03 -6.40
C ALA A 483 17.09 6.83 -7.39
N VAL A 484 16.84 6.69 -8.70
CA VAL A 484 17.56 7.46 -9.73
C VAL A 484 17.36 8.97 -9.57
N ILE A 485 16.13 9.42 -9.29
CA ILE A 485 15.83 10.83 -9.02
C ILE A 485 16.57 11.29 -7.77
N ALA A 486 16.49 10.55 -6.66
CA ALA A 486 17.19 10.89 -5.43
C ALA A 486 18.71 11.03 -5.60
N PHE A 487 19.32 10.22 -6.47
CA PHE A 487 20.73 10.37 -6.82
C PHE A 487 21.02 11.58 -7.71
N LYS A 488 20.16 11.84 -8.70
CA LYS A 488 20.34 12.94 -9.65
C LYS A 488 20.12 14.31 -9.02
N THR A 489 19.23 14.40 -8.03
CA THR A 489 19.01 15.61 -7.24
C THR A 489 20.07 15.83 -6.17
N GLY A 490 20.99 14.87 -5.97
CA GLY A 490 21.98 14.91 -4.90
C GLY A 490 21.39 14.70 -3.50
N THR A 491 20.13 14.27 -3.39
CA THR A 491 19.51 13.95 -2.10
C THR A 491 20.17 12.73 -1.46
N LEU A 492 20.55 11.74 -2.27
CA LEU A 492 21.28 10.55 -1.84
C LEU A 492 22.55 10.37 -2.67
N LYS A 493 23.58 9.77 -2.08
CA LYS A 493 24.85 9.41 -2.70
C LYS A 493 24.78 8.00 -3.26
N LYS A 494 24.66 7.89 -4.58
CA LYS A 494 24.59 6.62 -5.31
C LYS A 494 25.58 5.54 -4.85
N LYS A 495 26.83 5.92 -4.54
CA LYS A 495 27.90 4.98 -4.13
C LYS A 495 27.55 4.20 -2.85
N LEU A 496 26.77 4.77 -1.94
CA LEU A 496 26.42 4.13 -0.67
C LEU A 496 25.35 3.04 -0.82
N TRP A 497 24.52 3.11 -1.86
CA TRP A 497 23.34 2.26 -2.00
C TRP A 497 23.53 1.04 -2.91
N GLY A 498 24.75 0.83 -3.42
CA GLY A 498 25.09 -0.33 -4.23
C GLY A 498 24.38 -0.41 -5.59
N GLY A 499 24.15 -1.63 -6.06
CA GLY A 499 23.62 -1.96 -7.37
C GLY A 499 22.10 -1.87 -7.48
N ILE A 500 21.51 -0.72 -7.19
CA ILE A 500 20.04 -0.50 -7.08
C ILE A 500 19.20 -1.17 -8.17
N LEU A 501 19.57 -1.02 -9.46
CA LEU A 501 18.83 -1.67 -10.55
C LEU A 501 18.86 -3.20 -10.42
N LYS A 502 20.05 -3.77 -10.19
CA LYS A 502 20.22 -5.22 -10.02
C LYS A 502 19.42 -5.71 -8.81
N THR A 503 19.46 -4.97 -7.72
CA THR A 503 18.79 -5.35 -6.46
C THR A 503 17.26 -5.34 -6.58
N ILE A 504 16.67 -4.30 -7.19
CA ILE A 504 15.22 -4.25 -7.43
C ILE A 504 14.79 -5.29 -8.48
N LEU A 505 15.63 -5.58 -9.49
CA LEU A 505 15.37 -6.66 -10.44
C LEU A 505 15.31 -8.04 -9.76
N ARG A 506 16.19 -8.29 -8.76
CA ARG A 506 16.11 -9.52 -7.95
C ARG A 506 14.78 -9.60 -7.20
N ALA A 507 14.39 -8.53 -6.49
CA ALA A 507 13.12 -8.49 -5.78
C ALA A 507 11.91 -8.73 -6.71
N TRP A 508 11.94 -8.15 -7.92
CA TRP A 508 10.93 -8.41 -8.95
C TRP A 508 10.89 -9.88 -9.35
N ASN A 509 12.04 -10.47 -9.70
CA ASN A 509 12.12 -11.86 -10.18
C ASN A 509 11.74 -12.88 -9.09
N GLU A 510 12.14 -12.63 -7.84
CA GLU A 510 11.95 -13.56 -6.73
C GLU A 510 10.52 -13.53 -6.18
N HIS A 511 9.86 -12.36 -6.21
CA HIS A 511 8.59 -12.20 -5.47
C HIS A 511 7.41 -11.68 -6.29
N ALA A 512 7.63 -10.97 -7.41
CA ALA A 512 6.56 -10.19 -8.04
C ALA A 512 6.27 -10.52 -9.49
N SER A 513 7.22 -11.08 -10.23
CA SER A 513 6.99 -11.55 -11.58
C SER A 513 5.83 -12.56 -11.55
N ALA A 514 4.75 -12.23 -12.24
CA ALA A 514 3.66 -13.16 -12.51
C ALA A 514 4.28 -14.36 -13.23
N GLY A 515 4.58 -15.42 -12.47
CA GLY A 515 5.47 -16.50 -12.90
C GLY A 515 6.35 -17.10 -11.79
N ALA A 516 6.56 -16.44 -10.65
CA ALA A 516 7.35 -17.05 -9.56
C ALA A 516 6.62 -18.20 -8.83
N GLY A 517 5.29 -18.31 -8.97
CA GLY A 517 4.50 -19.48 -8.55
C GLY A 517 3.64 -20.10 -9.66
N ASP A 518 3.69 -19.52 -10.86
CA ASP A 518 2.87 -19.88 -12.03
C ASP A 518 3.72 -20.07 -13.29
N ASP A 519 5.03 -20.27 -13.17
CA ASP A 519 5.77 -20.86 -14.27
C ASP A 519 5.58 -22.37 -14.24
N GLY A 520 5.27 -22.91 -15.41
CA GLY A 520 4.79 -24.27 -15.51
C GLY A 520 3.29 -24.40 -15.59
N ASP A 521 2.82 -25.64 -15.58
CA ASP A 521 1.42 -25.96 -15.73
C ASP A 521 0.71 -25.89 -14.37
N ALA A 522 -0.22 -24.95 -14.19
CA ALA A 522 -0.92 -24.68 -12.93
C ALA A 522 -1.52 -25.92 -12.25
N ARG A 523 -1.86 -26.97 -13.01
CA ARG A 523 -2.36 -28.24 -12.48
C ARG A 523 -1.31 -29.01 -11.69
N PHE A 524 -0.04 -28.85 -12.04
CA PHE A 524 1.11 -29.60 -11.54
C PHE A 524 2.08 -28.75 -10.69
N ASN A 525 1.85 -27.43 -10.52
CA ASN A 525 2.81 -26.56 -9.82
C ASN A 525 3.08 -27.00 -8.38
N SER A 526 2.05 -27.35 -7.60
CA SER A 526 2.26 -27.89 -6.23
C SER A 526 3.14 -29.15 -6.22
N TYR A 527 2.98 -30.01 -7.23
CA TYR A 527 3.80 -31.21 -7.38
C TYR A 527 5.24 -30.90 -7.84
N MET A 528 5.41 -29.97 -8.77
CA MET A 528 6.70 -29.57 -9.33
C MET A 528 7.55 -28.74 -8.36
N ASN A 529 6.91 -27.97 -7.49
CA ASN A 529 7.56 -27.02 -6.58
C ASN A 529 7.82 -27.61 -5.19
N ASP A 530 7.28 -28.79 -4.89
CA ASP A 530 7.61 -29.52 -3.67
C ASP A 530 9.10 -29.93 -3.70
N SER A 531 9.87 -29.35 -2.78
CA SER A 531 11.31 -29.57 -2.65
C SER A 531 11.72 -31.04 -2.39
N SER A 532 10.79 -31.88 -1.95
CA SER A 532 10.99 -33.33 -1.77
C SER A 532 10.91 -34.10 -3.09
N ASN A 533 10.40 -33.49 -4.16
CA ASN A 533 10.29 -34.08 -5.47
C ASN A 533 11.53 -33.78 -6.32
N LEU A 534 12.08 -34.84 -6.91
CA LEU A 534 13.26 -34.77 -7.75
C LEU A 534 12.91 -35.17 -9.19
N PHE A 535 13.24 -34.33 -10.15
CA PHE A 535 12.88 -34.53 -11.56
C PHE A 535 14.12 -34.75 -12.44
N VAL A 536 13.91 -35.28 -13.64
CA VAL A 536 14.97 -35.42 -14.65
C VAL A 536 14.60 -34.67 -15.91
N ASP A 537 15.59 -33.99 -16.48
CA ASP A 537 15.47 -33.41 -17.81
C ASP A 537 15.83 -34.45 -18.89
N GLY A 538 14.81 -35.07 -19.47
CA GLY A 538 14.93 -35.98 -20.60
C GLY A 538 14.68 -35.32 -21.95
N ARG A 539 14.70 -33.98 -22.04
CA ARG A 539 14.50 -33.24 -23.31
C ARG A 539 15.75 -33.24 -24.20
N GLY A 540 16.91 -33.64 -23.65
CA GLY A 540 18.17 -33.77 -24.38
C GLY A 540 18.13 -34.82 -25.50
N LYS A 541 19.12 -34.77 -26.40
CA LYS A 541 19.24 -35.75 -27.50
C LYS A 541 19.51 -37.17 -27.02
N GLU A 542 20.21 -37.30 -25.89
CA GLU A 542 20.50 -38.59 -25.27
C GLU A 542 19.57 -38.86 -24.09
N LYS A 543 19.20 -40.14 -23.91
CA LYS A 543 18.43 -40.57 -22.74
C LYS A 543 19.32 -40.54 -21.49
N PRO A 544 18.82 -39.97 -20.37
CA PRO A 544 19.56 -39.95 -19.11
C PRO A 544 19.86 -41.37 -18.62
N VAL A 545 21.06 -41.57 -18.07
CA VAL A 545 21.47 -42.84 -17.46
C VAL A 545 21.04 -42.79 -15.99
N ILE A 546 20.06 -43.60 -15.59
CA ILE A 546 19.48 -43.55 -14.25
C ILE A 546 19.38 -44.97 -13.70
N ARG A 547 20.09 -45.23 -12.58
CA ARG A 547 20.02 -46.50 -11.86
C ARG A 547 18.63 -46.75 -11.28
N ASN A 548 18.23 -48.01 -11.13
CA ASN A 548 16.89 -48.36 -10.63
C ASN A 548 16.62 -47.83 -9.22
N THR A 549 17.64 -47.80 -8.35
CA THR A 549 17.54 -47.25 -6.99
C THR A 549 17.22 -45.76 -7.00
N VAL A 550 17.86 -44.98 -7.87
CA VAL A 550 17.60 -43.54 -8.01
C VAL A 550 16.23 -43.30 -8.66
N PHE A 551 15.89 -44.08 -9.71
CA PHE A 551 14.62 -43.96 -10.41
C PHE A 551 13.39 -44.16 -9.50
N ALA A 552 13.49 -45.04 -8.50
CA ALA A 552 12.42 -45.27 -7.53
C ALA A 552 12.10 -44.02 -6.68
N GLY A 553 13.07 -43.12 -6.48
CA GLY A 553 12.92 -41.86 -5.75
C GLY A 553 12.49 -40.67 -6.61
N MET A 554 12.43 -40.82 -7.94
CA MET A 554 12.15 -39.71 -8.86
C MET A 554 10.65 -39.41 -8.96
N ALA A 555 10.34 -38.12 -8.98
CA ALA A 555 8.99 -37.59 -9.17
C ALA A 555 8.58 -37.56 -10.66
N GLY A 556 9.52 -37.41 -11.59
CA GLY A 556 9.17 -37.45 -13.01
C GLY A 556 10.33 -37.17 -13.95
N ILE A 557 10.07 -37.43 -15.23
CA ILE A 557 10.99 -37.13 -16.33
C ILE A 557 10.27 -36.19 -17.31
N PHE A 558 10.85 -35.02 -17.57
CA PHE A 558 10.36 -34.11 -18.60
C PHE A 558 10.94 -34.51 -19.95
N TYR A 559 10.13 -34.57 -21.00
CA TYR A 559 10.60 -34.91 -22.34
C TYR A 559 9.73 -34.27 -23.42
N LEU A 560 10.24 -34.23 -24.66
CA LEU A 560 9.48 -33.78 -25.83
C LEU A 560 8.90 -34.97 -26.58
N SER A 561 7.62 -34.89 -26.96
CA SER A 561 7.01 -35.84 -27.88
C SER A 561 7.60 -35.72 -29.29
N LYS A 562 7.25 -36.66 -30.19
CA LYS A 562 7.60 -36.54 -31.62
C LYS A 562 7.07 -35.24 -32.25
N ASP A 563 5.93 -34.76 -31.76
CA ASP A 563 5.28 -33.52 -32.20
C ASP A 563 5.80 -32.28 -31.44
N LYS A 564 6.92 -32.41 -30.72
CA LYS A 564 7.54 -31.36 -29.89
C LYS A 564 6.63 -30.84 -28.77
N GLU A 565 5.63 -31.62 -28.35
CA GLU A 565 4.85 -31.29 -27.16
C GLU A 565 5.67 -31.57 -25.90
N LEU A 566 5.65 -30.64 -24.93
CA LEU A 566 6.27 -30.84 -23.62
C LEU A 566 5.41 -31.77 -22.77
N LEU A 567 6.03 -32.85 -22.29
CA LEU A 567 5.39 -33.90 -21.50
C LEU A 567 6.13 -34.15 -20.18
N LEU A 568 5.37 -34.44 -19.13
CA LEU A 568 5.86 -34.95 -17.84
C LEU A 568 5.48 -36.42 -17.71
N ALA A 569 6.47 -37.30 -17.63
CA ALA A 569 6.30 -38.72 -17.36
C ALA A 569 6.52 -39.01 -15.87
N VAL A 570 5.45 -39.28 -15.14
CA VAL A 570 5.47 -39.62 -13.71
C VAL A 570 5.51 -41.14 -13.53
N PRO A 571 6.56 -41.70 -12.90
CA PRO A 571 6.63 -43.14 -12.62
C PRO A 571 5.44 -43.60 -11.79
N THR A 572 4.96 -44.83 -12.00
CA THR A 572 3.83 -45.38 -11.25
C THR A 572 4.04 -45.33 -9.73
N ALA A 573 5.28 -45.53 -9.26
CA ALA A 573 5.63 -45.46 -7.84
C ALA A 573 5.49 -44.05 -7.24
N ALA A 574 5.61 -42.99 -8.06
CA ALA A 574 5.47 -41.59 -7.64
C ALA A 574 4.05 -41.05 -7.86
N ALA A 575 3.16 -41.80 -8.52
CA ALA A 575 1.85 -41.30 -8.92
C ALA A 575 0.95 -40.91 -7.73
N SER A 576 1.13 -41.54 -6.57
CA SER A 576 0.40 -41.18 -5.33
C SER A 576 0.72 -39.76 -4.87
N LYS A 577 1.95 -39.27 -5.10
CA LYS A 577 2.38 -37.92 -4.74
C LYS A 577 1.68 -36.82 -5.54
N LEU A 578 1.09 -37.14 -6.70
CA LEU A 578 0.25 -36.19 -7.45
C LEU A 578 -1.08 -35.90 -6.76
N GLY A 579 -1.52 -36.75 -5.82
CA GLY A 579 -2.81 -36.61 -5.15
C GLY A 579 -4.04 -36.79 -6.05
N TYR A 580 -3.87 -37.27 -7.29
CA TYR A 580 -4.98 -37.41 -8.23
C TYR A 580 -5.73 -38.74 -8.08
N PRO A 581 -7.02 -38.73 -7.74
CA PRO A 581 -7.83 -39.94 -7.74
C PRO A 581 -8.05 -40.46 -9.17
N LYS A 582 -8.35 -41.76 -9.30
CA LYS A 582 -8.56 -42.42 -10.61
C LYS A 582 -9.62 -41.74 -11.49
N ALA A 583 -10.65 -41.14 -10.87
CA ALA A 583 -11.68 -40.37 -11.59
C ALA A 583 -11.10 -39.12 -12.27
N VAL A 584 -10.26 -38.36 -11.56
CA VAL A 584 -9.57 -37.18 -12.11
C VAL A 584 -8.64 -37.61 -13.25
N LEU A 585 -7.89 -38.71 -13.11
CA LEU A 585 -7.04 -39.21 -14.19
C LEU A 585 -7.83 -39.61 -15.45
N LYS A 586 -9.02 -40.20 -15.30
CA LYS A 586 -9.91 -40.49 -16.43
C LYS A 586 -10.41 -39.21 -17.10
N GLN A 587 -10.74 -38.18 -16.31
CA GLN A 587 -11.16 -36.88 -16.81
C GLN A 587 -10.02 -36.19 -17.58
N LEU A 588 -8.81 -36.13 -17.02
CA LEU A 588 -7.63 -35.60 -17.68
C LEU A 588 -7.29 -36.32 -18.99
N LYS A 589 -7.58 -37.63 -19.09
CA LYS A 589 -7.46 -38.39 -20.34
C LYS A 589 -8.49 -37.92 -21.38
N LYS A 590 -9.74 -37.73 -20.96
CA LYS A 590 -10.83 -37.22 -21.82
C LYS A 590 -10.49 -35.82 -22.35
N ASP A 591 -9.87 -34.99 -21.54
CA ASP A 591 -9.48 -33.62 -21.86
C ASP A 591 -8.17 -33.54 -22.69
N GLY A 592 -7.57 -34.69 -23.04
CA GLY A 592 -6.33 -34.75 -23.84
C GLY A 592 -5.06 -34.34 -23.09
N ILE A 593 -5.15 -34.14 -21.78
CA ILE A 593 -4.04 -33.74 -20.90
C ILE A 593 -3.22 -34.97 -20.51
N LEU A 594 -3.88 -36.06 -20.09
CA LEU A 594 -3.21 -37.34 -19.83
C LEU A 594 -3.12 -38.17 -21.13
N LYS A 595 -1.91 -38.32 -21.65
CA LYS A 595 -1.61 -39.16 -22.82
C LYS A 595 -1.54 -40.62 -22.39
N ALA A 596 -2.59 -41.40 -22.65
CA ALA A 596 -2.66 -42.81 -22.31
C ALA A 596 -3.07 -43.70 -23.49
N GLY A 597 -2.86 -45.02 -23.36
CA GLY A 597 -3.36 -46.00 -24.33
C GLY A 597 -4.89 -46.14 -24.28
N THR A 598 -5.51 -46.79 -25.28
CA THR A 598 -6.97 -46.91 -25.39
C THR A 598 -7.60 -47.50 -24.13
N LYS A 599 -7.02 -48.59 -23.60
CA LYS A 599 -7.56 -49.34 -22.45
C LYS A 599 -6.90 -49.03 -21.10
N THR A 600 -5.79 -48.29 -21.07
CA THR A 600 -5.02 -48.00 -19.85
C THR A 600 -4.94 -46.50 -19.57
N LEU A 601 -4.56 -46.11 -18.34
CA LEU A 601 -4.21 -44.73 -17.98
C LEU A 601 -2.70 -44.47 -18.03
N GLN A 602 -1.92 -45.52 -18.27
CA GLN A 602 -0.46 -45.52 -18.24
C GLN A 602 0.12 -45.86 -19.61
N ARG A 603 1.37 -45.47 -19.87
CA ARG A 603 2.15 -45.81 -21.06
C ARG A 603 3.49 -46.42 -20.67
N LYS A 604 3.95 -47.39 -21.47
CA LYS A 604 5.31 -47.92 -21.39
C LYS A 604 6.22 -47.12 -22.32
N LEU A 605 7.28 -46.52 -21.78
CA LEU A 605 8.20 -45.65 -22.52
C LEU A 605 9.66 -46.02 -22.21
N PHE A 606 10.55 -45.74 -23.17
CA PHE A 606 11.99 -45.85 -23.00
C PHE A 606 12.58 -44.45 -22.76
N LEU A 607 12.50 -43.95 -21.53
CA LEU A 607 12.94 -42.58 -21.19
C LEU A 607 14.31 -42.51 -20.49
N ARG A 608 14.91 -43.66 -20.17
CA ARG A 608 16.20 -43.74 -19.48
C ARG A 608 17.04 -44.93 -19.92
N ARG A 609 18.33 -44.90 -19.61
CA ARG A 609 19.26 -46.03 -19.72
C ARG A 609 19.64 -46.55 -18.34
N VAL A 610 19.87 -47.86 -18.22
CA VAL A 610 20.50 -48.50 -17.06
C VAL A 610 21.82 -49.09 -17.55
N GLY A 611 22.92 -48.43 -17.21
CA GLY A 611 24.20 -48.69 -17.87
C GLY A 611 24.12 -48.39 -19.38
N LYS A 612 24.42 -49.38 -20.22
CA LYS A 612 24.37 -49.26 -21.69
C LYS A 612 23.01 -49.62 -22.29
N ALA A 613 22.11 -50.26 -21.53
CA ALA A 613 20.82 -50.73 -22.03
C ALA A 613 19.72 -49.69 -21.83
N GLU A 614 18.80 -49.57 -22.78
CA GLU A 614 17.58 -48.79 -22.58
C GLU A 614 16.61 -49.53 -21.65
N SER A 615 15.98 -48.80 -20.72
CA SER A 615 14.98 -49.36 -19.81
C SER A 615 13.58 -49.03 -20.29
N ARG A 616 12.67 -50.01 -20.21
CA ARG A 616 11.25 -49.84 -20.53
C ARG A 616 10.44 -49.73 -19.24
N ASP A 617 10.04 -48.52 -18.89
CA ASP A 617 9.32 -48.23 -17.65
C ASP A 617 7.86 -47.80 -17.91
N THR A 618 7.02 -47.85 -16.88
CA THR A 618 5.59 -47.50 -16.96
C THR A 618 5.33 -46.15 -16.29
N PHE A 619 4.64 -45.24 -16.99
CA PHE A 619 4.41 -43.87 -16.56
C PHE A 619 2.96 -43.43 -16.73
N TYR A 620 2.54 -42.46 -15.91
CA TYR A 620 1.48 -41.51 -16.25
C TYR A 620 2.10 -40.35 -17.02
N VAL A 621 1.56 -40.02 -18.20
CA VAL A 621 2.20 -39.06 -19.12
C VAL A 621 1.29 -37.86 -19.32
N PHE A 622 1.66 -36.71 -18.76
CA PHE A 622 0.85 -35.51 -18.82
C PHE A 622 1.43 -34.52 -19.83
N LYS A 623 0.56 -33.93 -20.65
CA LYS A 623 0.88 -32.75 -21.44
C LYS A 623 0.87 -31.54 -20.52
N ILE A 624 1.98 -30.80 -20.51
CA ILE A 624 2.17 -29.65 -19.63
C ILE A 624 2.47 -28.40 -20.46
N ALA A 625 2.01 -27.24 -19.99
CA ALA A 625 2.23 -25.95 -20.64
C ALA A 625 3.66 -25.41 -20.45
N GLY A 626 4.35 -25.82 -19.38
CA GLY A 626 5.72 -25.40 -19.08
C GLY A 626 6.30 -26.19 -17.91
N ILE A 627 7.59 -26.00 -17.63
CA ILE A 627 8.27 -26.51 -16.43
C ILE A 627 8.43 -25.33 -15.47
N SER A 628 8.13 -25.52 -14.18
CA SER A 628 8.44 -24.49 -13.19
C SER A 628 9.95 -24.29 -13.04
N SER A 629 10.41 -23.05 -12.88
CA SER A 629 11.81 -22.73 -12.56
C SER A 629 12.23 -23.22 -11.18
N GLN A 630 11.26 -23.55 -10.31
CA GLN A 630 11.51 -24.12 -8.99
C GLN A 630 11.77 -25.63 -9.02
N VAL A 631 11.60 -26.28 -10.19
CA VAL A 631 11.88 -27.70 -10.34
C VAL A 631 13.33 -28.00 -10.02
N ARG A 632 13.54 -28.90 -9.06
CA ARG A 632 14.85 -29.47 -8.78
C ARG A 632 15.14 -30.60 -9.75
N PHE A 633 16.12 -30.38 -10.62
CA PHE A 633 16.63 -31.42 -11.51
C PHE A 633 17.68 -32.28 -10.80
N TRP A 634 17.66 -33.57 -11.10
CA TRP A 634 18.75 -34.49 -10.80
C TRP A 634 19.89 -34.24 -11.79
N GLU A 635 21.08 -33.97 -11.26
CA GLU A 635 22.24 -33.50 -12.05
C GLU A 635 23.11 -34.64 -12.60
N GLY A 636 22.73 -35.90 -12.37
CA GLY A 636 23.57 -37.06 -12.70
C GLY A 636 24.23 -37.69 -11.48
N GLU A 637 24.96 -38.76 -11.72
CA GLU A 637 26.06 -39.22 -10.86
C GLU A 637 27.39 -38.75 -11.45
#